data_AF-A0A087QI93-F1
#
_entry.id   AF-A0A087QI93-F1
#
_cell.length_a   1.000
_cell.length_b   1.000
_cell.length_c   1.000
_cell.angle_alpha   90.00
_cell.angle_beta   90.00
_cell.angle_gamma   90.00
#
_symmetry.space_group_name_H-M   'P 1'
#
loop_
_entity.id
_entity.type
_entity.pdbx_description
1 polymer ?
#
loop_
_entity_poly.entity_id
_entity_poly.type
_entity_poly.pdbx_seq_one_letter_code
_entity_poly.pdbx_strand_id
1 'polypeptide(L)'
;AVGPKLLQYVIKVIVQAIQLLYTMLKIDQPSYILLQNPPGLPSIAVAWVACLVWRSKLIIDWHNYGYTVMSLSHGRNHPLVQIAKWYEKLFGRLSDYNLCVTNAMKEDLWVNCNIKAVTLYDKPASYFKETPLELQHQLYMKLAKDYEPFKPRYVSNAEMSAFTEMDEKNGHVIKTRGRPALLISSTSWTEDEDFSVLLKALEDYERYINEGVNLPSLVCVITGKGPLKDYYNRLINKLHFKHIQICTPWLEAEDYPLLLGSADLGVCLHKSSSGLDLPMKVVDMFGCCLPVCAIHFECLHELVKHNENGLIFRDSNELAEQLKMLFLGFPKLEGKLHNFRKNLRASKELRWDESWDQTVLPLLG
;
A
#
# COMPACT_ATOMS: atom_id res chain seq x y z
N ALA A 1 16.22 34.68 -2.58
CA ALA A 1 15.20 35.38 -3.39
C ALA A 1 14.13 34.37 -3.82
N VAL A 2 12.93 34.46 -3.24
CA VAL A 2 11.83 33.46 -3.36
C VAL A 2 10.72 33.91 -4.33
N GLY A 3 10.83 35.14 -4.87
CA GLY A 3 9.75 35.87 -5.54
C GLY A 3 9.10 35.21 -6.77
N PRO A 4 9.85 34.76 -7.80
CA PRO A 4 9.24 34.30 -9.05
C PRO A 4 8.43 33.00 -8.89
N LYS A 5 8.94 32.04 -8.11
CA LYS A 5 8.27 30.75 -7.88
C LYS A 5 7.05 30.88 -6.97
N LEU A 6 7.13 31.71 -5.93
CA LEU A 6 5.99 31.94 -5.03
C LEU A 6 4.83 32.61 -5.75
N LEU A 7 5.11 33.62 -6.57
CA LEU A 7 4.09 34.26 -7.39
C LEU A 7 3.44 33.28 -8.38
N GLN A 8 4.24 32.41 -9.01
CA GLN A 8 3.72 31.35 -9.88
C GLN A 8 2.79 30.39 -9.12
N TYR A 9 3.13 29.98 -7.89
CA TYR A 9 2.25 29.12 -7.08
C TYR A 9 0.93 29.81 -6.74
N VAL A 10 0.97 31.08 -6.34
CA VAL A 10 -0.24 31.86 -6.02
C VAL A 10 -1.12 32.02 -7.26
N ILE A 11 -0.55 32.43 -8.40
CA ILE A 11 -1.29 32.56 -9.65
C ILE A 11 -1.89 31.21 -10.05
N LYS A 12 -1.13 30.11 -9.95
CA LYS A 12 -1.60 28.77 -10.26
C LYS A 12 -2.81 28.39 -9.40
N VAL A 13 -2.75 28.62 -8.08
CA VAL A 13 -3.86 28.32 -7.16
C VAL A 13 -5.10 29.14 -7.51
N ILE A 14 -4.96 30.43 -7.81
CA ILE A 14 -6.08 31.30 -8.20
C ILE A 14 -6.71 30.81 -9.51
N VAL A 15 -5.89 30.57 -10.54
CA VAL A 15 -6.37 30.10 -11.85
C VAL A 15 -7.07 28.75 -11.71
N GLN A 16 -6.48 27.80 -10.98
CA GLN A 16 -7.10 26.51 -10.71
C GLN A 16 -8.40 26.64 -9.93
N ALA A 17 -8.48 27.55 -8.96
CA ALA A 17 -9.71 27.78 -8.20
C ALA A 17 -10.85 28.32 -9.10
N ILE A 18 -10.54 29.30 -9.97
CA ILE A 18 -11.51 29.85 -10.92
C ILE A 18 -11.95 28.78 -11.93
N GLN A 19 -11.00 28.03 -12.50
CA GLN A 19 -11.29 26.96 -13.46
C GLN A 19 -12.15 25.84 -12.84
N LEU A 20 -11.83 25.44 -11.61
CA LEU A 20 -12.58 24.41 -10.90
C LEU A 20 -13.99 24.91 -10.58
N LEU A 21 -14.13 26.13 -10.05
CA LEU A 21 -15.45 26.70 -9.75
C LEU A 21 -16.31 26.83 -11.02
N TYR A 22 -15.72 27.34 -12.11
CA TYR A 22 -16.41 27.46 -13.39
C TYR A 22 -16.85 26.10 -13.94
N THR A 23 -15.99 25.07 -13.83
CA THR A 23 -16.31 23.71 -14.27
C THR A 23 -17.43 23.11 -13.42
N MET A 24 -17.39 23.30 -12.10
CA MET A 24 -18.44 22.85 -11.21
C MET A 24 -19.76 23.54 -11.59
N LEU A 25 -19.81 24.87 -11.70
CA LEU A 25 -21.04 25.59 -12.02
C LEU A 25 -21.68 25.27 -13.39
N LYS A 26 -21.01 24.47 -14.24
CA LYS A 26 -21.55 23.98 -15.52
C LYS A 26 -22.32 22.66 -15.43
N ILE A 27 -22.15 21.89 -14.36
CA ILE A 27 -22.90 20.65 -14.18
C ILE A 27 -24.28 20.94 -13.58
N ASP A 28 -25.17 19.95 -13.68
CA ASP A 28 -26.47 20.01 -13.01
C ASP A 28 -26.27 20.09 -11.49
N GLN A 29 -27.19 20.76 -10.82
CA GLN A 29 -27.17 21.01 -9.39
C GLN A 29 -27.15 19.70 -8.59
N PRO A 30 -26.04 19.34 -7.91
CA PRO A 30 -25.99 18.14 -7.11
C PRO A 30 -26.66 18.36 -5.74
N SER A 31 -27.20 17.31 -5.11
CA SER A 31 -27.62 17.40 -3.69
C SER A 31 -26.42 17.38 -2.75
N TYR A 32 -25.37 16.64 -3.11
CA TYR A 32 -24.15 16.45 -2.33
C TYR A 32 -22.92 16.57 -3.22
N ILE A 33 -21.84 17.12 -2.67
CA ILE A 33 -20.51 17.10 -3.27
C ILE A 33 -19.61 16.29 -2.35
N LEU A 34 -19.08 15.17 -2.83
CA LEU A 34 -18.09 14.37 -2.12
C LEU A 34 -16.69 14.74 -2.62
N LEU A 35 -15.83 15.21 -1.72
CA LEU A 35 -14.46 15.62 -2.01
C LEU A 35 -13.48 14.74 -1.25
N GLN A 36 -12.57 14.08 -1.97
CA GLN A 36 -11.49 13.31 -1.37
C GLN A 36 -10.27 14.21 -1.12
N ASN A 37 -9.72 14.17 0.11
CA ASN A 37 -8.53 14.93 0.51
C ASN A 37 -7.35 14.01 0.81
N PRO A 38 -6.14 14.24 0.28
CA PRO A 38 -5.70 15.32 -0.63
C PRO A 38 -5.97 15.06 -2.14
N PRO A 39 -5.88 16.10 -3.02
CA PRO A 39 -5.51 17.49 -2.74
C PRO A 39 -6.68 18.38 -2.29
N GLY A 40 -6.54 19.02 -1.13
CA GLY A 40 -7.55 19.90 -0.57
C GLY A 40 -7.45 21.36 -1.01
N LEU A 41 -6.25 21.87 -1.32
CA LEU A 41 -6.03 23.25 -1.75
C LEU A 41 -5.97 23.32 -3.28
N PRO A 42 -6.81 24.13 -3.98
CA PRO A 42 -7.90 24.98 -3.49
C PRO A 42 -9.29 24.29 -3.43
N SER A 43 -9.34 22.98 -3.71
CA SER A 43 -10.57 22.21 -3.94
C SER A 43 -11.62 22.35 -2.84
N ILE A 44 -11.25 22.31 -1.55
CA ILE A 44 -12.21 22.36 -0.43
C ILE A 44 -12.96 23.69 -0.42
N ALA A 45 -12.25 24.80 -0.54
CA ALA A 45 -12.85 26.13 -0.59
C ALA A 45 -13.76 26.30 -1.81
N VAL A 46 -13.32 25.81 -2.97
CA VAL A 46 -14.09 25.90 -4.21
C VAL A 46 -15.37 25.06 -4.12
N ALA A 47 -15.27 23.83 -3.62
CA ALA A 47 -16.42 22.96 -3.44
C ALA A 47 -17.41 23.55 -2.43
N TRP A 48 -16.92 24.12 -1.34
CA TRP A 48 -17.75 24.83 -0.37
C TRP A 48 -18.50 26.02 -0.99
N VAL A 49 -17.82 26.86 -1.79
CA VAL A 49 -18.48 27.97 -2.51
C VAL A 49 -19.54 27.46 -3.49
N ALA A 50 -19.24 26.38 -4.24
CA ALA A 50 -20.22 25.77 -5.14
C ALA A 50 -21.46 25.25 -4.37
N CYS A 51 -21.26 24.61 -3.21
CA CYS A 51 -22.34 24.20 -2.31
C CYS A 51 -23.20 25.38 -1.85
N LEU A 52 -22.62 26.54 -1.55
CA LEU A 52 -23.39 27.75 -1.21
C LEU A 52 -24.27 28.24 -2.36
N VAL A 53 -23.75 28.22 -3.59
CA VAL A 53 -24.49 28.64 -4.80
C VAL A 53 -25.66 27.70 -5.07
N TRP A 54 -25.43 26.40 -4.95
CA TRP A 54 -26.41 25.36 -5.25
C TRP A 54 -27.28 24.95 -4.06
N ARG A 55 -27.02 25.45 -2.86
CA ARG A 55 -27.63 24.93 -1.61
C ARG A 55 -27.44 23.41 -1.46
N SER A 56 -26.30 22.90 -1.94
CA SER A 56 -25.88 21.50 -1.79
C SER A 56 -25.12 21.33 -0.47
N LYS A 57 -24.91 20.08 -0.07
CA LYS A 57 -24.06 19.75 1.09
C LYS A 57 -22.66 19.28 0.66
N LEU A 58 -21.63 19.67 1.40
CA LEU A 58 -20.25 19.24 1.20
C LEU A 58 -19.88 18.10 2.15
N ILE A 59 -19.41 17.00 1.59
CA ILE A 59 -18.82 15.86 2.30
C ILE A 59 -17.32 15.85 1.99
N ILE A 60 -16.47 15.87 3.01
CA ILE A 60 -15.02 15.69 2.84
C ILE A 60 -14.63 14.31 3.33
N ASP A 61 -14.01 13.53 2.46
CA ASP A 61 -13.41 12.23 2.78
C ASP A 61 -11.89 12.40 2.96
N TRP A 62 -11.44 12.31 4.22
CA TRP A 62 -10.06 12.56 4.63
C TRP A 62 -9.24 11.27 4.55
N HIS A 63 -8.37 11.20 3.54
CA HIS A 63 -7.40 10.11 3.32
C HIS A 63 -6.01 10.46 3.81
N ASN A 64 -5.64 11.75 3.81
CA ASN A 64 -4.44 12.27 4.45
C ASN A 64 -4.59 13.79 4.63
N TYR A 65 -3.57 14.44 5.20
CA TYR A 65 -3.45 15.89 5.16
C TYR A 65 -2.55 16.33 4.02
N GLY A 66 -3.05 17.22 3.15
CA GLY A 66 -2.26 17.79 2.07
C GLY A 66 -1.03 18.54 2.59
N TYR A 67 -1.13 19.19 3.76
CA TYR A 67 0.02 19.87 4.36
C TYR A 67 1.12 18.90 4.83
N THR A 68 0.81 17.69 5.29
CA THR A 68 1.84 16.71 5.72
C THR A 68 2.57 16.13 4.53
N VAL A 69 1.85 15.84 3.44
CA VAL A 69 2.45 15.43 2.16
C VAL A 69 3.37 16.52 1.62
N MET A 70 2.92 17.78 1.62
CA MET A 70 3.74 18.92 1.20
C MET A 70 5.00 19.11 2.06
N SER A 71 4.93 18.72 3.34
CA SER A 71 6.04 18.83 4.28
C SER A 71 7.19 17.88 3.98
N LEU A 72 6.96 16.79 3.24
CA LEU A 72 8.02 15.86 2.82
C LEU A 72 9.05 16.59 1.95
N SER A 73 8.59 17.41 0.99
CA SER A 73 9.50 18.13 0.07
C SER A 73 9.98 19.49 0.60
N HIS A 74 9.17 20.19 1.40
CA HIS A 74 9.48 21.57 1.82
C HIS A 74 9.96 21.69 3.27
N GLY A 75 9.74 20.65 4.09
CA GLY A 75 9.94 20.68 5.53
C GLY A 75 8.74 21.26 6.29
N ARG A 76 8.51 20.75 7.50
CA ARG A 76 7.34 21.09 8.33
C ARG A 76 7.23 22.59 8.67
N ASN A 77 8.34 23.28 8.85
CA ASN A 77 8.37 24.69 9.25
C ASN A 77 8.29 25.66 8.07
N HIS A 78 8.16 25.16 6.83
CA HIS A 78 8.08 26.01 5.65
C HIS A 78 6.78 26.84 5.66
N PRO A 79 6.81 28.15 5.36
CA PRO A 79 5.62 29.01 5.41
C PRO A 79 4.44 28.50 4.58
N LEU A 80 4.69 27.94 3.39
CA LEU A 80 3.65 27.33 2.55
C LEU A 80 2.94 26.16 3.22
N VAL A 81 3.68 25.32 3.96
CA VAL A 81 3.13 24.17 4.68
C VAL A 81 2.24 24.67 5.83
N GLN A 82 2.66 25.73 6.53
CA GLN A 82 1.85 26.32 7.60
C GLN A 82 0.56 26.98 7.06
N ILE A 83 0.64 27.64 5.90
CA ILE A 83 -0.54 28.20 5.22
C ILE A 83 -1.49 27.08 4.77
N ALA A 84 -0.96 26.01 4.16
CA ALA A 84 -1.77 24.86 3.75
C ALA A 84 -2.44 24.18 4.96
N LYS A 85 -1.73 24.06 6.08
CA LYS A 85 -2.27 23.54 7.34
C LYS A 85 -3.41 24.39 7.88
N TRP A 86 -3.23 25.70 7.93
CA TRP A 86 -4.29 26.63 8.34
C TRP A 86 -5.49 26.54 7.39
N TYR A 87 -5.25 26.46 6.08
CA TYR A 87 -6.28 26.35 5.06
C TYR A 87 -7.12 25.08 5.22
N GLU A 88 -6.49 23.90 5.31
CA GLU A 88 -7.21 22.63 5.46
C GLU A 88 -8.03 22.63 6.75
N LYS A 89 -7.49 23.18 7.85
CA LYS A 89 -8.23 23.32 9.12
C LYS A 89 -9.42 24.26 9.02
N LEU A 90 -9.27 25.41 8.36
CA LEU A 90 -10.34 26.39 8.26
C LEU A 90 -11.46 25.86 7.36
N PHE A 91 -11.14 25.50 6.12
CA PHE A 91 -12.14 25.08 5.15
C PHE A 91 -12.71 23.70 5.44
N GLY A 92 -11.94 22.82 6.08
CA GLY A 92 -12.42 21.54 6.57
C GLY A 92 -13.54 21.66 7.61
N ARG A 93 -13.58 22.74 8.41
CA ARG A 93 -14.69 23.01 9.37
C ARG A 93 -15.98 23.45 8.71
N LEU A 94 -15.91 23.87 7.45
CA LEU A 94 -17.06 24.42 6.74
C LEU A 94 -17.86 23.34 5.99
N SER A 95 -17.40 22.09 5.99
CA SER A 95 -18.15 20.96 5.43
C SER A 95 -19.32 20.54 6.32
N ASP A 96 -20.35 19.98 5.69
CA ASP A 96 -21.53 19.45 6.37
C ASP A 96 -21.25 18.09 7.03
N TYR A 97 -20.50 17.24 6.32
CA TYR A 97 -20.12 15.90 6.79
C TYR A 97 -18.65 15.61 6.50
N ASN A 98 -18.05 14.75 7.32
CA ASN A 98 -16.66 14.32 7.15
C ASN A 98 -16.55 12.80 7.32
N LEU A 99 -15.84 12.17 6.40
CA LEU A 99 -15.42 10.77 6.46
C LEU A 99 -13.90 10.74 6.66
N CYS A 100 -13.35 9.70 7.27
CA CYS A 100 -11.90 9.57 7.41
C CYS A 100 -11.45 8.12 7.49
N VAL A 101 -10.24 7.83 7.05
CA VAL A 101 -9.75 6.45 6.83
C VAL A 101 -9.40 5.68 8.11
N THR A 102 -9.29 6.35 9.27
CA THR A 102 -8.93 5.72 10.55
C THR A 102 -9.64 6.34 11.74
N ASN A 103 -9.66 5.63 12.86
CA ASN A 103 -10.09 6.19 14.14
C ASN A 103 -9.07 7.21 14.67
N ALA A 104 -7.76 6.96 14.46
CA ALA A 104 -6.71 7.93 14.80
C ALA A 104 -6.93 9.28 14.09
N MET A 105 -7.25 9.26 12.79
CA MET A 105 -7.55 10.48 12.03
C MET A 105 -8.85 11.14 12.52
N LYS A 106 -9.88 10.36 12.84
CA LYS A 106 -11.12 10.89 13.43
C LYS A 106 -10.85 11.66 14.72
N GLU A 107 -10.03 11.11 15.60
CA GLU A 107 -9.63 11.74 16.86
C GLU A 107 -8.80 13.01 16.61
N ASP A 108 -7.83 12.96 15.70
CA ASP A 108 -7.01 14.13 15.34
C ASP A 108 -7.86 15.25 14.72
N LEU A 109 -8.76 14.93 13.79
CA LEU A 109 -9.70 15.88 13.19
C LEU A 109 -10.57 16.55 14.27
N TRP A 110 -11.03 15.77 15.25
CA TRP A 110 -11.82 16.32 16.35
C TRP A 110 -10.99 17.25 17.25
N VAL A 111 -9.87 16.77 17.77
CA VAL A 111 -9.07 17.49 18.78
C VAL A 111 -8.32 18.67 18.16
N ASN A 112 -7.67 18.48 17.02
CA ASN A 112 -6.77 19.46 16.41
C ASN A 112 -7.46 20.34 15.38
N CYS A 113 -8.56 19.88 14.79
CA CYS A 113 -9.27 20.59 13.73
C CYS A 113 -10.70 20.98 14.14
N ASN A 114 -11.26 20.51 15.26
CA ASN A 114 -12.68 20.71 15.61
C ASN A 114 -13.63 20.28 14.47
N ILE A 115 -13.28 19.18 13.80
CA ILE A 115 -14.03 18.57 12.71
C ILE A 115 -14.59 17.24 13.21
N LYS A 116 -15.91 17.06 13.15
CA LYS A 116 -16.56 15.78 13.47
C LYS A 116 -16.54 14.90 12.23
N ALA A 117 -15.91 13.74 12.34
CA ALA A 117 -15.83 12.77 11.25
C ALA A 117 -16.36 11.39 11.66
N VAL A 118 -16.77 10.61 10.66
CA VAL A 118 -17.09 9.20 10.76
C VAL A 118 -15.96 8.41 10.11
N THR A 119 -15.52 7.34 10.76
CA THR A 119 -14.45 6.50 10.21
C THR A 119 -15.03 5.58 9.13
N LEU A 120 -14.47 5.65 7.93
CA LEU A 120 -14.73 4.77 6.81
C LEU A 120 -13.39 4.15 6.40
N TYR A 121 -13.15 2.92 6.86
CA TYR A 121 -11.92 2.20 6.51
C TYR A 121 -11.91 1.82 5.04
N ASP A 122 -10.75 1.96 4.40
CA ASP A 122 -10.53 1.39 3.07
C ASP A 122 -10.71 -0.13 3.07
N LYS A 123 -11.27 -0.63 1.97
CA LYS A 123 -11.50 -2.07 1.75
C LYS A 123 -10.90 -2.52 0.43
N PRO A 124 -10.35 -3.75 0.38
CA PRO A 124 -9.80 -4.25 -0.86
C PRO A 124 -10.92 -4.48 -1.87
N ALA A 125 -10.63 -4.20 -3.13
CA ALA A 125 -11.52 -4.58 -4.22
C ALA A 125 -11.69 -6.11 -4.29
N SER A 126 -12.84 -6.56 -4.78
CA SER A 126 -13.24 -7.98 -4.77
C SER A 126 -12.34 -8.92 -5.60
N TYR A 127 -11.53 -8.36 -6.50
CA TYR A 127 -10.57 -9.10 -7.31
C TYR A 127 -9.25 -9.38 -6.57
N PHE A 128 -8.96 -8.71 -5.46
CA PHE A 128 -7.88 -9.12 -4.55
C PHE A 128 -8.36 -10.34 -3.76
N LYS A 129 -7.81 -11.50 -4.11
CA LYS A 129 -8.13 -12.80 -3.52
C LYS A 129 -6.94 -13.75 -3.66
N GLU A 130 -6.96 -14.84 -2.92
CA GLU A 130 -5.97 -15.91 -3.10
C GLU A 130 -6.01 -16.44 -4.53
N THR A 131 -4.84 -16.61 -5.12
CA THR A 131 -4.74 -17.06 -6.51
C THR A 131 -4.75 -18.59 -6.56
N PRO A 132 -5.70 -19.23 -7.29
CA PRO A 132 -5.70 -20.66 -7.54
C PRO A 132 -4.39 -21.14 -8.14
N LEU A 133 -3.93 -22.34 -7.79
CA LEU A 133 -2.59 -22.83 -8.12
C LEU A 133 -2.33 -22.86 -9.63
N GLU A 134 -3.35 -23.15 -10.43
CA GLU A 134 -3.30 -23.16 -11.89
C GLU A 134 -3.03 -21.75 -12.45
N LEU A 135 -3.67 -20.73 -11.88
CA LEU A 135 -3.42 -19.33 -12.25
C LEU A 135 -2.05 -18.85 -11.76
N GLN A 136 -1.58 -19.35 -10.60
CA GLN A 136 -0.20 -19.08 -10.15
C GLN A 136 0.80 -19.61 -11.18
N HIS A 137 0.61 -20.85 -11.65
CA HIS A 137 1.49 -21.46 -12.65
C HIS A 137 1.51 -20.66 -13.95
N GLN A 138 0.35 -20.30 -14.50
CA GLN A 138 0.27 -19.47 -15.71
C GLN A 138 1.01 -18.13 -15.55
N LEU A 139 0.81 -17.46 -14.41
CA LEU A 139 1.51 -16.21 -14.08
C LEU A 139 3.03 -16.42 -13.99
N TYR A 140 3.47 -17.47 -13.28
CA TYR A 140 4.89 -17.76 -13.13
C TYR A 140 5.56 -18.12 -14.45
N MET A 141 4.88 -18.88 -15.33
CA MET A 141 5.35 -19.18 -16.68
C MET A 141 5.45 -17.92 -17.54
N LYS A 142 4.49 -16.99 -17.41
CA LYS A 142 4.55 -15.68 -18.06
C LYS A 142 5.77 -14.89 -17.58
N LEU A 143 5.95 -14.74 -16.26
CA LEU A 143 7.07 -14.00 -15.67
C LEU A 143 8.43 -14.64 -15.95
N ALA A 144 8.52 -15.97 -16.05
CA ALA A 144 9.76 -16.68 -16.36
C ALA A 144 10.34 -16.35 -17.74
N LYS A 145 9.54 -15.82 -18.67
CA LYS A 145 10.01 -15.38 -19.99
C LYS A 145 10.98 -14.19 -19.86
N ASP A 146 10.69 -13.28 -18.94
CA ASP A 146 11.39 -12.00 -18.83
C ASP A 146 12.27 -11.91 -17.56
N TYR A 147 11.92 -12.64 -16.51
CA TYR A 147 12.56 -12.54 -15.20
C TYR A 147 13.21 -13.86 -14.78
N GLU A 148 14.54 -13.85 -14.75
CA GLU A 148 15.37 -14.99 -14.32
C GLU A 148 14.91 -15.66 -13.01
N PRO A 149 14.47 -14.91 -11.95
CA PRO A 149 14.06 -15.54 -10.70
C PRO A 149 12.83 -16.42 -10.77
N PHE A 150 12.04 -16.34 -11.86
CA PHE A 150 10.88 -17.18 -12.09
C PHE A 150 11.19 -18.42 -12.95
N LYS A 151 12.39 -18.50 -13.53
CA LYS A 151 12.79 -19.63 -14.37
C LYS A 151 13.03 -20.91 -13.56
N PRO A 152 12.92 -22.09 -14.19
CA PRO A 152 13.23 -23.36 -13.56
C PRO A 152 14.64 -23.40 -12.97
N ARG A 153 14.81 -24.00 -11.79
CA ARG A 153 16.12 -24.19 -11.17
C ARG A 153 16.93 -25.35 -11.76
N TYR A 154 16.26 -26.27 -12.44
CA TYR A 154 16.85 -27.40 -13.14
C TYR A 154 16.13 -27.62 -14.46
N VAL A 155 16.82 -28.25 -15.40
CA VAL A 155 16.24 -28.61 -16.70
C VAL A 155 15.34 -29.83 -16.50
N SER A 156 14.09 -29.72 -16.91
CA SER A 156 13.11 -30.80 -16.97
C SER A 156 12.38 -30.74 -18.32
N ASN A 157 11.83 -31.88 -18.75
CA ASN A 157 10.96 -31.93 -19.93
C ASN A 157 9.54 -31.43 -19.62
N ALA A 158 9.16 -31.35 -18.35
CA ALA A 158 7.87 -30.84 -17.91
C ALA A 158 7.81 -29.31 -17.94
N GLU A 159 6.64 -28.76 -18.24
CA GLU A 159 6.39 -27.31 -18.10
C GLU A 159 6.50 -26.91 -16.62
N MET A 160 7.48 -26.06 -16.31
CA MET A 160 7.77 -25.69 -14.93
C MET A 160 8.32 -24.26 -14.81
N SER A 161 8.21 -23.71 -13.60
CA SER A 161 8.79 -22.45 -13.15
C SER A 161 9.66 -22.69 -11.90
N ALA A 162 10.20 -21.63 -11.30
CA ALA A 162 10.87 -21.74 -9.99
C ALA A 162 9.96 -22.26 -8.87
N PHE A 163 8.63 -22.12 -9.00
CA PHE A 163 7.67 -22.32 -7.93
C PHE A 163 6.68 -23.48 -8.15
N THR A 164 6.40 -23.81 -9.40
CA THR A 164 5.34 -24.76 -9.79
C THR A 164 5.78 -25.60 -10.98
N GLU A 165 5.28 -26.83 -11.06
CA GLU A 165 5.52 -27.76 -12.18
C GLU A 165 4.24 -28.55 -12.50
N MET A 166 4.13 -28.99 -13.76
CA MET A 166 3.08 -29.93 -14.17
C MET A 166 3.45 -31.35 -13.75
N ASP A 167 2.59 -32.01 -12.98
CA ASP A 167 2.75 -33.42 -12.60
C ASP A 167 2.59 -34.32 -13.83
N GLU A 168 3.67 -34.99 -14.23
CA GLU A 168 3.71 -35.89 -15.38
C GLU A 168 2.70 -37.04 -15.28
N LYS A 169 2.28 -37.43 -14.06
CA LYS A 169 1.36 -38.56 -13.85
C LYS A 169 -0.10 -38.19 -14.04
N ASN A 170 -0.49 -37.00 -13.59
CA ASN A 170 -1.88 -36.62 -13.45
C ASN A 170 -2.27 -35.39 -14.29
N GLY A 171 -1.29 -34.69 -14.87
CA GLY A 171 -1.51 -33.46 -15.64
C GLY A 171 -1.97 -32.27 -14.78
N HIS A 172 -1.83 -32.34 -13.46
CA HIS A 172 -2.20 -31.27 -12.54
C HIS A 172 -0.99 -30.43 -12.14
N VAL A 173 -1.22 -29.14 -11.88
CA VAL A 173 -0.18 -28.25 -11.37
C VAL A 173 0.11 -28.59 -9.91
N ILE A 174 1.39 -28.74 -9.57
CA ILE A 174 1.87 -28.91 -8.20
C ILE A 174 2.92 -27.85 -7.86
N LYS A 175 3.15 -27.60 -6.57
CA LYS A 175 4.27 -26.75 -6.13
C LYS A 175 5.57 -27.54 -6.25
N THR A 176 6.60 -26.94 -6.83
CA THR A 176 7.92 -27.56 -6.99
C THR A 176 8.53 -27.86 -5.62
N ARG A 177 9.12 -29.05 -5.46
CA ARG A 177 9.79 -29.44 -4.22
C ARG A 177 11.00 -28.54 -3.96
N GLY A 178 11.10 -28.00 -2.75
CA GLY A 178 12.20 -27.10 -2.37
C GLY A 178 12.18 -25.75 -3.11
N ARG A 179 11.03 -25.33 -3.64
CA ARG A 179 10.87 -24.00 -4.23
C ARG A 179 11.35 -22.88 -3.29
N PRO A 180 11.86 -21.76 -3.81
CA PRO A 180 12.09 -20.57 -3.01
C PRO A 180 10.78 -20.04 -2.42
N ALA A 181 10.89 -19.30 -1.32
CA ALA A 181 9.78 -18.49 -0.83
C ALA A 181 9.66 -17.20 -1.65
N LEU A 182 8.42 -16.81 -1.95
CA LEU A 182 8.09 -15.61 -2.71
C LEU A 182 7.75 -14.46 -1.77
N LEU A 183 8.68 -13.51 -1.67
CA LEU A 183 8.54 -12.26 -0.93
C LEU A 183 8.11 -11.17 -1.90
N ILE A 184 7.10 -10.37 -1.55
CA ILE A 184 6.65 -9.26 -2.40
C ILE A 184 6.57 -7.94 -1.64
N SER A 185 7.00 -6.87 -2.28
CA SER A 185 6.77 -5.50 -1.83
C SER A 185 6.25 -4.68 -3.00
N SER A 186 5.05 -4.10 -2.86
CA SER A 186 4.56 -3.09 -3.79
C SER A 186 5.02 -1.71 -3.33
N THR A 187 5.32 -0.82 -4.26
CA THR A 187 5.95 0.47 -3.95
C THR A 187 5.63 1.54 -4.98
N SER A 188 5.58 2.77 -4.52
CA SER A 188 5.50 3.97 -5.35
C SER A 188 6.89 4.59 -5.56
N TRP A 189 7.94 3.96 -5.04
CA TRP A 189 9.34 4.42 -5.09
C TRP A 189 9.50 5.89 -4.69
N THR A 190 8.81 6.27 -3.62
CA THR A 190 8.83 7.62 -3.04
C THR A 190 9.58 7.64 -1.70
N GLU A 191 9.84 8.82 -1.16
CA GLU A 191 10.69 9.03 0.03
C GLU A 191 10.10 8.44 1.33
N ASP A 192 8.79 8.22 1.35
CA ASP A 192 8.04 7.57 2.44
C ASP A 192 8.23 6.03 2.49
N GLU A 193 8.97 5.46 1.52
CA GLU A 193 9.27 4.04 1.42
C GLU A 193 10.81 3.82 1.37
N ASP A 194 11.44 3.67 2.54
CA ASP A 194 12.88 3.43 2.63
C ASP A 194 13.23 1.95 2.41
N PHE A 195 13.54 1.59 1.15
CA PHE A 195 13.94 0.25 0.77
C PHE A 195 15.32 -0.16 1.30
N SER A 196 16.14 0.75 1.81
CA SER A 196 17.41 0.36 2.45
C SER A 196 17.17 -0.55 3.67
N VAL A 197 16.01 -0.43 4.33
CA VAL A 197 15.59 -1.28 5.43
C VAL A 197 15.40 -2.73 4.98
N LEU A 198 14.66 -2.95 3.88
CA LEU A 198 14.47 -4.30 3.32
C LEU A 198 15.79 -4.87 2.79
N LEU A 199 16.59 -4.08 2.06
CA LEU A 199 17.84 -4.58 1.49
C LEU A 199 18.82 -5.04 2.58
N LYS A 200 18.97 -4.28 3.68
CA LYS A 200 19.79 -4.69 4.83
C LYS A 200 19.24 -5.93 5.52
N ALA A 201 17.92 -6.02 5.69
CA ALA A 201 17.30 -7.21 6.27
C ALA A 201 17.55 -8.47 5.42
N LEU A 202 17.62 -8.34 4.10
CA LEU A 202 17.98 -9.43 3.19
C LEU A 202 19.47 -9.81 3.29
N GLU A 203 20.37 -8.85 3.53
CA GLU A 203 21.78 -9.15 3.82
C GLU A 203 21.95 -9.99 5.09
N ASP A 204 21.21 -9.66 6.15
CA ASP A 204 21.22 -10.44 7.39
C ASP A 204 20.55 -11.82 7.20
N TYR A 205 19.46 -11.88 6.42
CA TYR A 205 18.82 -13.15 6.04
C TYR A 205 19.79 -14.09 5.28
N GLU A 206 20.55 -13.56 4.32
CA GLU A 206 21.60 -14.29 3.61
C GLU A 206 22.70 -14.77 4.59
N ARG A 207 23.08 -13.94 5.57
CA ARG A 207 24.05 -14.33 6.60
C ARG A 207 23.55 -15.52 7.43
N TYR A 208 22.29 -15.50 7.86
CA TYR A 208 21.72 -16.64 8.61
C TYR A 208 21.77 -17.95 7.82
N ILE A 209 21.52 -17.91 6.50
CA ILE A 209 21.67 -19.09 5.64
C ILE A 209 23.13 -19.58 5.63
N ASN A 210 24.08 -18.67 5.45
CA ASN A 210 25.51 -19.01 5.41
C ASN A 210 26.02 -19.54 6.76
N GLU A 211 25.39 -19.16 7.88
CA GLU A 211 25.66 -19.68 9.23
C GLU A 211 24.96 -21.02 9.52
N GLY A 212 24.25 -21.59 8.55
CA GLY A 212 23.65 -22.93 8.64
C GLY A 212 22.22 -22.96 9.19
N VAL A 213 21.54 -21.80 9.31
CA VAL A 213 20.11 -21.78 9.65
C VAL A 213 19.31 -22.35 8.47
N ASN A 214 18.42 -23.31 8.77
CA ASN A 214 17.58 -23.96 7.75
C ASN A 214 16.48 -23.00 7.23
N LEU A 215 16.83 -22.18 6.25
CA LEU A 215 15.98 -21.19 5.60
C LEU A 215 15.93 -21.46 4.08
N PRO A 216 14.78 -21.24 3.42
CA PRO A 216 14.69 -21.35 1.98
C PRO A 216 15.41 -20.19 1.29
N SER A 217 15.82 -20.42 0.04
CA SER A 217 16.09 -19.31 -0.88
C SER A 217 14.89 -18.38 -1.01
N LEU A 218 15.15 -17.12 -1.32
CA LEU A 218 14.10 -16.12 -1.55
C LEU A 218 14.10 -15.63 -3.00
N VAL A 219 12.90 -15.44 -3.53
CA VAL A 219 12.66 -14.55 -4.66
C VAL A 219 11.92 -13.34 -4.12
N CYS A 220 12.56 -12.18 -4.15
CA CYS A 220 12.00 -10.92 -3.69
C CYS A 220 11.57 -10.08 -4.89
N VAL A 221 10.26 -9.89 -5.02
CA VAL A 221 9.67 -9.04 -6.04
C VAL A 221 9.41 -7.67 -5.47
N ILE A 222 9.96 -6.62 -6.09
CA ILE A 222 9.66 -5.23 -5.74
C ILE A 222 9.00 -4.54 -6.94
N THR A 223 7.68 -4.38 -6.90
CA THR A 223 6.90 -3.90 -8.06
C THR A 223 6.37 -2.48 -7.87
N GLY A 224 6.32 -1.73 -8.97
CA GLY A 224 5.74 -0.39 -9.04
C GLY A 224 6.59 0.63 -9.80
N LYS A 225 6.16 1.89 -9.76
CA LYS A 225 6.76 3.03 -10.48
C LYS A 225 6.98 4.22 -9.55
N GLY A 226 8.13 4.87 -9.71
CA GLY A 226 8.36 6.18 -9.13
C GLY A 226 9.81 6.63 -9.18
N PRO A 227 10.07 7.82 -8.61
CA PRO A 227 11.32 8.55 -8.84
C PRO A 227 12.57 7.84 -8.28
N LEU A 228 12.44 7.06 -7.20
CA LEU A 228 13.58 6.39 -6.58
C LEU A 228 13.87 5.00 -7.14
N LYS A 229 13.12 4.51 -8.14
CA LYS A 229 13.30 3.16 -8.69
C LYS A 229 14.73 2.92 -9.19
N ASP A 230 15.26 3.83 -10.00
CA ASP A 230 16.62 3.70 -10.54
C ASP A 230 17.69 3.81 -9.46
N TYR A 231 17.44 4.60 -8.42
CA TYR A 231 18.34 4.70 -7.27
C TYR A 231 18.47 3.35 -6.56
N TYR A 232 17.35 2.71 -6.22
CA TYR A 232 17.37 1.41 -5.55
C TYR A 232 17.82 0.28 -6.47
N ASN A 233 17.50 0.31 -7.76
CA ASN A 233 18.04 -0.65 -8.73
C ASN A 233 19.57 -0.65 -8.77
N ARG A 234 20.21 0.53 -8.68
CA ARG A 234 21.68 0.62 -8.56
C ARG A 234 22.22 0.03 -7.26
N LEU A 235 21.45 0.09 -6.17
CA LEU A 235 21.84 -0.56 -4.91
C LEU A 235 21.67 -2.08 -5.02
N ILE A 236 20.53 -2.54 -5.53
CA ILE A 236 20.24 -3.97 -5.75
C ILE A 236 21.31 -4.62 -6.63
N ASN A 237 21.73 -3.96 -7.71
CA ASN A 237 22.77 -4.49 -8.62
C ASN A 237 24.16 -4.63 -7.98
N LYS A 238 24.40 -3.98 -6.84
CA LYS A 238 25.65 -4.12 -6.06
C LYS A 238 25.58 -5.25 -5.04
N LEU A 239 24.40 -5.80 -4.78
CA LEU A 239 24.21 -6.92 -3.87
C LEU A 239 24.52 -8.23 -4.59
N HIS A 240 25.33 -9.08 -3.95
CA HIS A 240 25.76 -10.36 -4.50
C HIS A 240 25.31 -11.49 -3.58
N PHE A 241 24.02 -11.81 -3.67
CA PHE A 241 23.41 -12.92 -2.92
C PHE A 241 23.59 -14.25 -3.63
N LYS A 242 23.77 -15.33 -2.86
CA LYS A 242 23.77 -16.71 -3.36
C LYS A 242 22.37 -17.32 -3.26
N HIS A 243 21.62 -16.98 -2.22
CA HIS A 243 20.33 -17.62 -1.92
C HIS A 243 19.13 -16.72 -2.16
N ILE A 244 19.34 -15.43 -2.41
CA ILE A 244 18.30 -14.44 -2.64
C ILE A 244 18.40 -13.92 -4.07
N GLN A 245 17.27 -13.84 -4.76
CA GLN A 245 17.15 -13.20 -6.06
C GLN A 245 16.13 -12.07 -5.97
N ILE A 246 16.51 -10.87 -6.41
CA ILE A 246 15.63 -9.70 -6.41
C ILE A 246 15.28 -9.35 -7.86
N CYS A 247 14.01 -9.09 -8.14
CA CYS A 247 13.59 -8.51 -9.41
C CYS A 247 12.57 -7.39 -9.20
N THR A 248 12.53 -6.45 -10.15
CA THR A 248 11.65 -5.28 -10.09
C THR A 248 10.68 -5.20 -11.27
N PRO A 249 9.80 -6.19 -11.44
CA PRO A 249 8.96 -6.31 -12.62
C PRO A 249 7.98 -5.14 -12.74
N TRP A 250 7.71 -4.76 -13.98
CA TRP A 250 6.46 -4.08 -14.31
C TRP A 250 5.38 -5.15 -14.44
N LEU A 251 4.28 -5.01 -13.70
CA LEU A 251 3.15 -5.91 -13.74
C LEU A 251 1.99 -5.19 -14.41
N GLU A 252 1.27 -5.91 -15.27
CA GLU A 252 -0.01 -5.44 -15.77
C GLU A 252 -1.04 -5.37 -14.62
N ALA A 253 -2.08 -4.57 -14.79
CA ALA A 253 -3.09 -4.34 -13.75
C ALA A 253 -3.76 -5.66 -13.31
N GLU A 254 -3.93 -6.60 -14.22
CA GLU A 254 -4.54 -7.92 -13.98
C GLU A 254 -3.56 -8.89 -13.32
N ASP A 255 -2.25 -8.75 -13.56
CA ASP A 255 -1.22 -9.63 -12.99
C ASP A 255 -0.91 -9.28 -11.53
N TYR A 256 -1.07 -8.01 -11.14
CA TYR A 256 -0.72 -7.55 -9.79
C TYR A 256 -1.52 -8.28 -8.68
N PRO A 257 -2.87 -8.36 -8.72
CA PRO A 257 -3.63 -9.14 -7.75
C PRO A 257 -3.27 -10.62 -7.77
N LEU A 258 -2.97 -11.18 -8.95
CA LEU A 258 -2.56 -12.58 -9.07
C LEU A 258 -1.22 -12.81 -8.37
N LEU A 259 -0.25 -11.90 -8.51
CA LEU A 259 1.05 -12.05 -7.86
C LEU A 259 0.94 -11.90 -6.34
N LEU A 260 0.14 -10.94 -5.86
CA LEU A 260 -0.14 -10.81 -4.42
C LEU A 260 -0.78 -12.08 -3.85
N GLY A 261 -1.80 -12.62 -4.54
CA GLY A 261 -2.49 -13.86 -4.14
C GLY A 261 -1.63 -15.13 -4.28
N SER A 262 -0.48 -15.05 -4.95
CA SER A 262 0.47 -16.14 -5.13
C SER A 262 1.66 -16.10 -4.17
N ALA A 263 1.96 -14.93 -3.58
CA ALA A 263 3.11 -14.72 -2.69
C ALA A 263 2.95 -15.41 -1.32
N ASP A 264 4.10 -15.61 -0.65
CA ASP A 264 4.15 -16.21 0.68
C ASP A 264 4.10 -15.17 1.80
N LEU A 265 4.75 -14.02 1.60
CA LEU A 265 4.81 -12.91 2.54
C LEU A 265 4.89 -11.56 1.81
N GLY A 266 4.12 -10.57 2.26
CA GLY A 266 4.23 -9.18 1.86
C GLY A 266 5.18 -8.39 2.77
N VAL A 267 5.90 -7.40 2.24
CA VAL A 267 6.65 -6.41 3.02
C VAL A 267 6.16 -5.02 2.66
N CYS A 268 5.66 -4.28 3.65
CA CYS A 268 5.23 -2.89 3.48
C CYS A 268 6.20 -1.94 4.21
N LEU A 269 6.82 -1.05 3.44
CA LEU A 269 7.75 -0.03 3.94
C LEU A 269 7.13 1.37 3.98
N HIS A 270 5.87 1.51 3.56
CA HIS A 270 5.19 2.78 3.52
C HIS A 270 4.95 3.31 4.94
N LYS A 271 5.37 4.56 5.16
CA LYS A 271 5.03 5.33 6.35
C LYS A 271 4.10 6.47 5.99
N SER A 272 2.97 6.53 6.69
CA SER A 272 2.05 7.66 6.60
C SER A 272 2.76 9.00 6.89
N SER A 273 2.57 9.98 6.01
CA SER A 273 3.14 11.33 6.18
C SER A 273 2.58 12.05 7.41
N SER A 274 1.32 11.77 7.76
CA SER A 274 0.61 12.31 8.94
C SER A 274 0.72 11.41 10.17
N GLY A 275 1.04 10.12 9.97
CA GLY A 275 0.89 9.07 10.98
C GLY A 275 -0.55 8.54 11.11
N LEU A 276 -1.49 9.02 10.29
CA LEU A 276 -2.93 8.85 10.51
C LEU A 276 -3.65 8.09 9.38
N ASP A 277 -3.01 7.80 8.26
CA ASP A 277 -3.57 7.02 7.16
C ASP A 277 -2.95 5.63 7.03
N LEU A 278 -3.71 4.70 6.46
CA LEU A 278 -3.31 3.29 6.35
C LEU A 278 -2.74 2.98 4.96
N PRO A 279 -1.79 2.03 4.86
CA PRO A 279 -1.18 1.71 3.59
C PRO A 279 -2.14 0.85 2.76
N MET A 280 -2.70 1.43 1.70
CA MET A 280 -3.57 0.72 0.73
C MET A 280 -2.95 -0.58 0.19
N LYS A 281 -1.62 -0.60 0.05
CA LYS A 281 -0.86 -1.78 -0.36
C LYS A 281 -1.07 -2.96 0.59
N VAL A 282 -1.17 -2.74 1.89
CA VAL A 282 -1.47 -3.81 2.87
C VAL A 282 -2.93 -4.23 2.78
N VAL A 283 -3.85 -3.29 2.52
CA VAL A 283 -5.27 -3.59 2.28
C VAL A 283 -5.40 -4.58 1.10
N ASP A 284 -4.71 -4.31 -0.01
CA ASP A 284 -4.67 -5.22 -1.18
C ASP A 284 -4.09 -6.60 -0.81
N MET A 285 -2.96 -6.63 -0.09
CA MET A 285 -2.33 -7.88 0.35
C MET A 285 -3.27 -8.69 1.25
N PHE A 286 -3.97 -8.06 2.19
CA PHE A 286 -4.94 -8.72 3.05
C PHE A 286 -6.16 -9.22 2.28
N GLY A 287 -6.64 -8.50 1.26
CA GLY A 287 -7.66 -9.00 0.33
C GLY A 287 -7.22 -10.32 -0.33
N CYS A 288 -5.94 -10.44 -0.66
CA CYS A 288 -5.32 -11.66 -1.17
C CYS A 288 -5.00 -12.74 -0.10
N CYS A 289 -5.40 -12.54 1.16
CA CYS A 289 -4.99 -13.35 2.32
C CYS A 289 -3.47 -13.51 2.44
N LEU A 290 -2.71 -12.51 1.99
CA LEU A 290 -1.25 -12.47 2.09
C LEU A 290 -0.85 -11.83 3.42
N PRO A 291 -0.23 -12.57 4.35
CA PRO A 291 0.33 -11.98 5.56
C PRO A 291 1.41 -10.95 5.23
N VAL A 292 1.59 -9.96 6.10
CA VAL A 292 2.57 -8.89 5.87
C VAL A 292 3.52 -8.71 7.06
N CYS A 293 4.75 -8.30 6.77
CA CYS A 293 5.57 -7.52 7.69
C CYS A 293 5.45 -6.05 7.30
N ALA A 294 5.03 -5.17 8.21
CA ALA A 294 4.83 -3.75 7.92
C ALA A 294 5.65 -2.85 8.86
N ILE A 295 6.25 -1.78 8.32
CA ILE A 295 7.06 -0.86 9.11
C ILE A 295 6.19 0.00 10.03
N HIS A 296 6.58 0.09 11.31
CA HIS A 296 5.80 0.77 12.34
C HIS A 296 5.58 2.27 12.05
N PHE A 297 4.34 2.70 12.21
CA PHE A 297 3.93 4.07 12.46
C PHE A 297 2.63 4.09 13.29
N GLU A 298 2.22 5.26 13.76
CA GLU A 298 1.26 5.44 14.86
C GLU A 298 -0.08 4.70 14.69
N CYS A 299 -0.81 4.93 13.59
CA CYS A 299 -2.11 4.29 13.38
C CYS A 299 -2.06 2.92 12.68
N LEU A 300 -0.88 2.39 12.33
CA LEU A 300 -0.76 1.13 11.58
C LEU A 300 -1.48 -0.05 12.25
N HIS A 301 -1.50 -0.05 13.59
CA HIS A 301 -2.13 -1.08 14.39
C HIS A 301 -3.64 -1.21 14.16
N GLU A 302 -4.29 -0.22 13.53
CA GLU A 302 -5.69 -0.34 13.12
C GLU A 302 -5.87 -1.39 12.00
N LEU A 303 -4.88 -1.53 11.11
CA LEU A 303 -4.86 -2.50 10.01
C LEU A 303 -4.06 -3.77 10.36
N VAL A 304 -2.79 -3.61 10.72
CA VAL A 304 -1.89 -4.75 11.00
C VAL A 304 -1.93 -5.07 12.49
N LYS A 305 -2.50 -6.22 12.83
CA LYS A 305 -2.54 -6.75 14.19
C LYS A 305 -1.34 -7.67 14.39
N HIS A 306 -0.33 -7.14 15.10
CA HIS A 306 0.93 -7.82 15.35
C HIS A 306 0.70 -9.20 15.98
N ASN A 307 1.32 -10.25 15.40
CA ASN A 307 1.13 -11.65 15.78
C ASN A 307 -0.26 -12.25 15.51
N GLU A 308 -1.15 -11.56 14.80
CA GLU A 308 -2.46 -12.08 14.40
C GLU A 308 -2.59 -12.23 12.89
N ASN A 309 -2.44 -11.13 12.13
CA ASN A 309 -2.56 -11.13 10.66
C ASN A 309 -1.22 -10.79 9.97
N GLY A 310 -0.21 -10.41 10.74
CA GLY A 310 1.10 -10.03 10.26
C GLY A 310 2.05 -9.68 11.40
N LEU A 311 3.17 -9.06 11.04
CA LEU A 311 4.15 -8.52 11.98
C LEU A 311 4.41 -7.05 11.70
N ILE A 312 4.88 -6.38 12.73
CA ILE A 312 5.23 -4.97 12.71
C ILE A 312 6.70 -4.90 13.08
N PHE A 313 7.50 -4.17 12.31
CA PHE A 313 8.93 -3.98 12.56
C PHE A 313 9.28 -2.49 12.58
N ARG A 314 10.35 -2.12 13.27
CA ARG A 314 10.82 -0.73 13.37
C ARG A 314 12.04 -0.45 12.49
N ASP A 315 12.84 -1.48 12.23
CA ASP A 315 14.11 -1.37 11.51
C ASP A 315 14.47 -2.67 10.75
N SER A 316 15.63 -2.67 10.12
CA SER A 316 16.12 -3.80 9.32
C SER A 316 16.41 -5.05 10.15
N ASN A 317 16.83 -4.88 11.41
CA ASN A 317 17.21 -5.99 12.27
C ASN A 317 15.95 -6.74 12.73
N GLU A 318 14.92 -6.01 13.15
CA GLU A 318 13.62 -6.58 13.47
C GLU A 318 13.01 -7.28 12.24
N LEU A 319 13.10 -6.67 11.06
CA LEU A 319 12.62 -7.31 9.82
C LEU A 319 13.39 -8.60 9.52
N ALA A 320 14.72 -8.61 9.65
CA ALA A 320 15.54 -9.80 9.40
C ALA A 320 15.18 -10.97 10.33
N GLU A 321 15.05 -10.70 11.64
CA GLU A 321 14.62 -11.72 12.61
C GLU A 321 13.20 -12.22 12.34
N GLN A 322 12.30 -11.33 11.91
CA GLN A 322 10.94 -11.72 11.51
C GLN A 322 10.95 -12.61 10.26
N LEU A 323 11.73 -12.27 9.23
CA LEU A 323 11.89 -13.09 8.03
C LEU A 323 12.45 -14.49 8.39
N LYS A 324 13.49 -14.53 9.22
CA LYS A 324 14.08 -15.78 9.73
C LYS A 324 13.04 -16.62 10.47
N MET A 325 12.31 -16.03 11.42
CA MET A 325 11.27 -16.73 12.19
C MET A 325 10.17 -17.28 11.27
N LEU A 326 9.68 -16.48 10.32
CA LEU A 326 8.57 -16.84 9.45
C LEU A 326 8.95 -17.94 8.45
N PHE A 327 10.19 -17.93 7.93
CA PHE A 327 10.66 -18.89 6.92
C PHE A 327 11.44 -20.07 7.49
N LEU A 328 11.61 -20.19 8.81
CA LEU A 328 12.37 -21.28 9.44
C LEU A 328 11.79 -22.67 9.12
N GLY A 329 12.54 -23.44 8.33
CA GLY A 329 12.15 -24.77 7.84
C GLY A 329 11.01 -24.77 6.82
N PHE A 330 10.76 -23.64 6.16
CA PHE A 330 9.76 -23.51 5.11
C PHE A 330 9.99 -24.52 3.96
N PRO A 331 8.92 -25.05 3.34
CA PRO A 331 7.51 -24.81 3.65
C PRO A 331 7.01 -25.69 4.80
N LYS A 332 6.42 -25.07 5.85
CA LYS A 332 5.73 -25.78 6.95
C LYS A 332 4.23 -25.56 6.88
N LEU A 333 3.47 -26.65 6.99
CA LEU A 333 2.01 -26.59 7.05
C LEU A 333 1.48 -25.97 8.35
N GLU A 334 2.25 -25.99 9.43
CA GLU A 334 1.86 -25.51 10.77
C GLU A 334 2.75 -24.35 11.27
N GLY A 335 3.21 -23.51 10.35
CA GLY A 335 4.04 -22.33 10.67
C GLY A 335 3.22 -21.07 11.00
N LYS A 336 3.91 -20.06 11.52
CA LYS A 336 3.31 -18.74 11.84
C LYS A 336 2.71 -18.05 10.60
N LEU A 337 3.34 -18.20 9.42
CA LEU A 337 2.77 -17.76 8.14
C LEU A 337 1.42 -18.41 7.83
N HIS A 338 1.28 -19.72 8.09
CA HIS A 338 0.02 -20.42 7.89
C HIS A 338 -1.07 -19.91 8.84
N ASN A 339 -0.72 -19.68 10.11
CA ASN A 339 -1.65 -19.13 11.10
C ASN A 339 -2.14 -17.72 10.73
N PHE A 340 -1.25 -16.84 10.27
CA PHE A 340 -1.66 -15.51 9.78
C PHE A 340 -2.61 -15.58 8.60
N ARG A 341 -2.31 -16.44 7.62
CA ARG A 341 -3.19 -16.65 6.46
C ARG A 341 -4.55 -17.22 6.87
N LYS A 342 -4.56 -18.16 7.83
CA LYS A 342 -5.80 -18.70 8.41
C LYS A 342 -6.62 -17.60 9.09
N ASN A 343 -5.98 -16.71 9.85
CA ASN A 343 -6.66 -15.59 10.51
C ASN A 343 -7.22 -14.59 9.49
N LEU A 344 -6.47 -14.28 8.43
CA LEU A 344 -6.95 -13.43 7.33
C LEU A 344 -8.19 -14.03 6.65
N ARG A 345 -8.20 -15.33 6.35
CA ARG A 345 -9.37 -16.03 5.78
C ARG A 345 -10.57 -16.05 6.72
N ALA A 346 -10.32 -16.17 8.03
CA ALA A 346 -11.36 -16.20 9.05
C ALA A 346 -11.92 -14.81 9.36
N SER A 347 -11.15 -13.76 9.07
CA SER A 347 -11.58 -12.36 9.21
C SER A 347 -12.76 -12.11 8.28
N LYS A 348 -13.95 -11.97 8.84
CA LYS A 348 -15.16 -11.56 8.11
C LYS A 348 -15.13 -10.05 7.92
N GLU A 349 -14.17 -9.56 7.15
CA GLU A 349 -14.15 -8.14 6.80
C GLU A 349 -15.33 -7.80 5.89
N LEU A 350 -16.03 -6.72 6.23
CA LEU A 350 -17.06 -6.15 5.36
C LEU A 350 -16.43 -5.75 4.03
N ARG A 351 -17.12 -6.06 2.93
CA ARG A 351 -16.72 -5.53 1.62
C ARG A 351 -16.98 -4.03 1.55
N TRP A 352 -16.40 -3.38 0.55
CA TRP A 352 -16.57 -1.94 0.33
C TRP A 352 -18.05 -1.52 0.30
N ASP A 353 -18.88 -2.19 -0.49
CA ASP A 353 -20.30 -1.86 -0.63
C ASP A 353 -21.07 -2.01 0.70
N GLU A 354 -20.80 -3.10 1.44
CA GLU A 354 -21.42 -3.32 2.75
C GLU A 354 -20.98 -2.28 3.79
N SER A 355 -19.70 -1.91 3.78
CA SER A 355 -19.15 -0.87 4.65
C SER A 355 -19.73 0.50 4.31
N TRP A 356 -19.92 0.79 3.02
CA TRP A 356 -20.53 2.02 2.53
C TRP A 356 -21.98 2.13 2.97
N ASP A 357 -22.77 1.08 2.77
CA ASP A 357 -24.19 1.05 3.15
C ASP A 357 -24.39 1.20 4.66
N GLN A 358 -23.48 0.65 5.48
CA GLN A 358 -23.57 0.78 6.93
C GLN A 358 -23.11 2.14 7.46
N THR A 359 -22.19 2.82 6.75
CA THR A 359 -21.47 3.98 7.29
C THR A 359 -21.85 5.28 6.61
N VAL A 360 -21.89 5.29 5.28
CA VAL A 360 -22.07 6.50 4.47
C VAL A 360 -23.53 6.72 4.10
N LEU A 361 -24.24 5.66 3.70
CA LEU A 361 -25.65 5.76 3.30
C LEU A 361 -26.54 6.43 4.37
N PRO A 362 -26.39 6.16 5.70
CA PRO A 362 -27.18 6.84 6.73
C PRO A 362 -26.92 8.35 6.83
N LEU A 363 -25.81 8.86 6.26
CA LEU A 363 -25.49 10.29 6.23
C LEU A 363 -26.21 11.03 5.10
N LEU A 364 -26.66 10.30 4.07
CA LEU A 364 -27.22 10.87 2.85
C LEU A 364 -28.75 11.10 2.91
N GLY A 365 -29.42 10.52 3.91
CA GLY A 365 -30.85 10.72 4.18
C GLY A 365 -31.74 9.66 3.54
#